data_AF-A0A813GN23-F1
#
_entry.id   AF-A0A813GN23-F1
#
_cell.length_a   1.000
_cell.length_b   1.000
_cell.length_c   1.000
_cell.angle_alpha   90.00
_cell.angle_beta   90.00
_cell.angle_gamma   90.00
#
_symmetry.space_group_name_H-M   'P 1'
#
loop_
_entity.id
_entity.type
_entity.pdbx_description
1 polymer ?
#
loop_
_entity_poly.entity_id
_entity_poly.type
_entity_poly.pdbx_seq_one_letter_code
_entity_poly.pdbx_strand_id
1 'polypeptide(L)'
;EPKNSLPAPKLRGSCVVPGCASKGLIVLKDDKHGPGGYRCQKHGGRRPCSVPGCGSPNHGIVYESDTFGPAGRRCMKHGARQCTVEGCSRMACMTARKEDELGPPGRRCQRHSNAAGRICNVPGCKRQPKVLQRQDDETGPAGRRCVVHGGALCCVVKCRNKAWGAIRTQDEHGEPGRRCWLHGGVACSSTDCRRKPVRIVASADKFGPPGARCGGHSRSVGPKRPPKERRFGP
;
A
#
# COMPACT_ATOMS: atom_id res chain seq x y z
N GLU A 1 36.85 -38.09 -13.81
CA GLU A 1 36.34 -37.99 -12.43
C GLU A 1 35.32 -36.86 -12.34
N PRO A 2 34.06 -37.07 -11.92
CA PRO A 2 33.15 -35.95 -11.71
C PRO A 2 33.42 -35.34 -10.33
N LYS A 3 33.65 -34.03 -10.32
CA LYS A 3 33.94 -33.24 -9.13
C LYS A 3 32.79 -33.37 -8.14
N ASN A 4 33.05 -34.04 -7.02
CA ASN A 4 32.15 -34.17 -5.90
C ASN A 4 32.10 -32.82 -5.14
N SER A 5 31.36 -31.86 -5.70
CA SER A 5 31.19 -30.55 -5.06
C SER A 5 30.25 -30.70 -3.86
N LEU A 6 30.81 -30.59 -2.66
CA LEU A 6 30.04 -30.54 -1.40
C LEU A 6 28.95 -29.46 -1.49
N PRO A 7 27.70 -29.75 -1.07
CA PRO A 7 26.62 -28.77 -1.14
C PRO A 7 26.90 -27.57 -0.23
N ALA A 8 26.70 -26.37 -0.76
CA ALA A 8 26.90 -25.12 -0.03
C ALA A 8 26.17 -25.12 1.33
N PRO A 9 26.78 -24.54 2.39
CA PRO A 9 26.19 -24.53 3.72
C PRO A 9 24.83 -23.81 3.70
N LYS A 10 23.79 -24.49 4.18
CA LYS A 10 22.43 -23.95 4.21
C LYS A 10 22.36 -22.74 5.13
N LEU A 11 21.89 -21.61 4.60
CA LEU A 11 21.67 -20.37 5.35
C LEU A 11 20.71 -20.63 6.52
N ARG A 12 20.96 -20.02 7.70
CA ARG A 12 20.04 -20.09 8.85
C ARG A 12 18.63 -19.67 8.42
N GLY A 13 17.64 -20.49 8.76
CA GLY A 13 16.25 -20.24 8.38
C GLY A 13 15.87 -20.66 6.97
N SER A 14 16.73 -21.39 6.24
CA SER A 14 16.39 -22.01 4.94
C SER A 14 15.84 -23.42 5.10
N CYS A 15 15.12 -23.89 4.09
CA CYS A 15 14.47 -25.20 4.10
C CYS A 15 15.48 -26.36 4.21
N VAL A 16 15.23 -27.30 5.11
CA VAL A 16 16.09 -28.47 5.34
C VAL A 16 16.00 -29.53 4.24
N VAL A 17 14.97 -29.50 3.38
CA VAL A 17 14.83 -30.39 2.22
C VAL A 17 16.00 -30.16 1.24
N PRO A 18 16.74 -31.21 0.82
CA PRO A 18 17.84 -31.10 -0.15
C PRO A 18 17.41 -30.37 -1.43
N GLY A 19 18.30 -29.55 -1.99
CA GLY A 19 18.00 -28.75 -3.20
C GLY A 19 17.02 -27.58 -3.01
N CYS A 20 16.47 -27.36 -1.80
CA CYS A 20 15.57 -26.25 -1.54
C CYS A 20 16.26 -25.05 -0.87
N ALA A 21 16.40 -23.95 -1.59
CA ALA A 21 16.95 -22.69 -1.07
C ALA A 21 15.88 -21.75 -0.47
N SER A 22 14.62 -22.18 -0.39
CA SER A 22 13.53 -21.34 0.10
C SER A 22 13.63 -21.07 1.61
N LYS A 23 13.25 -19.86 2.03
CA LYS A 23 13.11 -19.54 3.45
C LYS A 23 12.05 -20.44 4.10
N GLY A 24 12.38 -20.99 5.26
CA GLY A 24 11.55 -21.91 6.03
C GLY A 24 11.03 -21.32 7.34
N LEU A 25 10.02 -21.98 7.88
CA LEU A 25 9.55 -21.84 9.25
C LEU A 25 9.93 -23.10 10.03
N ILE A 26 10.21 -22.96 11.33
CA ILE A 26 10.56 -24.10 12.18
C ILE A 26 9.35 -25.02 12.31
N VAL A 27 9.54 -26.28 11.93
CA VAL A 27 8.66 -27.39 12.22
C VAL A 27 9.32 -28.21 13.32
N LEU A 28 8.68 -28.29 14.49
CA LEU A 28 9.28 -28.89 15.69
C LEU A 28 9.25 -30.43 15.70
N LYS A 29 8.34 -31.03 14.93
CA LYS A 29 8.12 -32.47 14.90
C LYS A 29 8.41 -33.02 13.53
N ASP A 30 8.81 -34.27 13.50
CA ASP A 30 8.95 -35.04 12.28
C ASP A 30 7.57 -35.21 11.62
N ASP A 31 7.55 -35.22 10.30
CA ASP A 31 6.34 -35.47 9.51
C ASP A 31 6.73 -36.11 8.18
N LYS A 32 5.76 -36.30 7.27
CA LYS A 32 5.97 -36.90 5.95
C LYS A 32 7.07 -36.28 5.07
N HIS A 33 7.55 -35.05 5.35
CA HIS A 33 8.68 -34.45 4.63
C HIS A 33 10.03 -34.54 5.39
N GLY A 34 10.13 -35.32 6.47
CA GLY A 34 11.39 -35.68 7.12
C GLY A 34 11.47 -35.32 8.61
N PRO A 35 12.69 -35.07 9.15
CA PRO A 35 12.89 -34.67 10.54
C PRO A 35 12.54 -33.19 10.81
N GLY A 36 12.27 -32.83 12.06
CA GLY A 36 12.05 -31.46 12.50
C GLY A 36 13.13 -30.50 12.01
N GLY A 37 12.74 -29.26 11.68
CA GLY A 37 13.65 -28.26 11.15
C GLY A 37 12.93 -27.16 10.38
N TYR A 38 13.70 -26.26 9.77
CA TYR A 38 13.13 -25.20 8.93
C TYR A 38 12.57 -25.78 7.65
N ARG A 39 11.30 -25.53 7.35
CA ARG A 39 10.66 -25.97 6.11
C ARG A 39 9.95 -24.83 5.42
N CYS A 40 10.04 -24.78 4.09
CA CYS A 40 9.28 -23.81 3.33
C CYS A 40 7.81 -24.22 3.24
N GLN A 41 6.95 -23.35 2.72
CA GLN A 41 5.52 -23.64 2.56
C GLN A 41 5.26 -24.91 1.73
N LYS A 42 6.05 -25.16 0.68
CA LYS A 42 5.93 -26.36 -0.17
C LYS A 42 6.30 -27.65 0.55
N HIS A 43 7.12 -27.55 1.59
CA HIS A 43 7.63 -28.68 2.37
C HIS A 43 7.04 -28.74 3.78
N GLY A 44 5.83 -28.22 3.99
CA GLY A 44 5.12 -28.34 5.28
C GLY A 44 5.43 -27.25 6.31
N GLY A 45 6.21 -26.22 5.97
CA GLY A 45 6.52 -25.10 6.85
C GLY A 45 5.33 -24.28 7.34
N ARG A 46 4.20 -24.35 6.62
CA ARG A 46 2.91 -23.83 7.09
C ARG A 46 1.89 -24.95 7.02
N ARG A 47 1.14 -25.12 8.09
CA ARG A 47 -0.04 -25.99 8.09
C ARG A 47 -1.11 -25.46 7.12
N PRO A 48 -1.89 -26.32 6.48
CA PRO A 48 -2.99 -25.89 5.63
C PRO A 48 -4.11 -25.26 6.47
N CYS A 49 -5.06 -24.66 5.77
CA CYS A 49 -6.35 -24.26 6.31
C CYS A 49 -7.07 -25.49 6.88
N SER A 50 -7.77 -25.33 8.00
CA SER A 50 -8.57 -26.38 8.64
C SER A 50 -9.95 -26.57 8.00
N VAL A 51 -10.29 -25.77 6.97
CA VAL A 51 -11.54 -25.95 6.23
C VAL A 51 -11.40 -27.19 5.36
N PRO A 52 -12.32 -28.16 5.44
CA PRO A 52 -12.28 -29.37 4.62
C PRO A 52 -12.07 -29.06 3.13
N GLY A 53 -11.18 -29.79 2.48
CA GLY A 53 -10.83 -29.58 1.07
C GLY A 53 -9.95 -28.36 0.77
N CYS A 54 -9.55 -27.55 1.76
CA CYS A 54 -8.73 -26.37 1.52
C CYS A 54 -7.22 -26.61 1.72
N GLY A 55 -6.48 -26.73 0.62
CA GLY A 55 -5.00 -26.83 0.63
C GLY A 55 -4.25 -25.51 0.82
N SER A 56 -4.95 -24.38 1.00
CA SER A 56 -4.31 -23.06 1.13
C SER A 56 -3.53 -22.94 2.45
N PRO A 57 -2.40 -22.23 2.47
CA PRO A 57 -1.64 -22.01 3.70
C PRO A 57 -2.47 -21.24 4.74
N ASN A 58 -2.32 -21.58 6.02
CA ASN A 58 -2.94 -20.79 7.07
C ASN A 58 -2.26 -19.42 7.22
N HIS A 59 -3.06 -18.40 7.50
CA HIS A 59 -2.64 -17.01 7.75
C HIS A 59 -3.09 -16.50 9.12
N GLY A 60 -3.79 -17.32 9.90
CA GLY A 60 -4.23 -17.00 11.25
C GLY A 60 -5.01 -18.14 11.88
N ILE A 61 -5.33 -17.98 13.15
CA ILE A 61 -6.22 -18.85 13.91
C ILE A 61 -7.52 -18.07 14.14
N VAL A 62 -8.64 -18.75 13.94
CA VAL A 62 -9.96 -18.31 14.39
C VAL A 62 -10.30 -19.17 15.61
N TYR A 63 -10.67 -18.52 16.70
CA TYR A 63 -10.88 -19.17 18.00
C TYR A 63 -12.31 -19.64 18.21
N GLU A 64 -13.24 -19.17 17.40
CA GLU A 64 -14.67 -19.51 17.44
C GLU A 64 -15.09 -20.16 16.13
N SER A 65 -16.15 -20.96 16.15
CA SER A 65 -16.76 -21.47 14.92
C SER A 65 -17.40 -20.33 14.12
N ASP A 66 -17.27 -20.39 12.80
CA ASP A 66 -17.85 -19.41 11.88
C ASP A 66 -18.48 -20.13 10.68
N THR A 67 -18.91 -19.37 9.68
CA THR A 67 -19.51 -19.90 8.44
C THR A 67 -18.57 -20.82 7.65
N PHE A 68 -17.27 -20.83 7.95
CA PHE A 68 -16.28 -21.72 7.34
C PHE A 68 -16.01 -22.98 8.19
N GLY A 69 -16.80 -23.23 9.25
CA GLY A 69 -16.76 -24.44 10.08
C GLY A 69 -16.15 -24.21 11.46
N PRO A 70 -15.61 -25.25 12.12
CA PRO A 70 -15.11 -25.15 13.50
C PRO A 70 -13.89 -24.22 13.62
N ALA A 71 -13.65 -23.73 14.84
CA ALA A 71 -12.46 -22.97 15.20
C ALA A 71 -11.18 -23.68 14.72
N GLY A 72 -10.21 -22.91 14.24
CA GLY A 72 -9.00 -23.50 13.69
C GLY A 72 -8.17 -22.56 12.83
N ARG A 73 -7.24 -23.17 12.10
CA ARG A 73 -6.29 -22.47 11.24
C ARG A 73 -6.99 -22.06 9.95
N ARG A 74 -7.06 -20.78 9.67
CA ARG A 74 -7.74 -20.28 8.46
C ARG A 74 -6.75 -19.74 7.44
N CYS A 75 -7.10 -19.83 6.16
CA CYS A 75 -6.47 -19.05 5.10
C CYS A 75 -7.22 -17.71 4.92
N MET A 76 -6.70 -16.80 4.10
CA MET A 76 -7.35 -15.48 3.89
C MET A 76 -8.76 -15.58 3.29
N LYS A 77 -9.04 -16.63 2.51
CA LYS A 77 -10.37 -16.87 1.93
C LYS A 77 -11.39 -17.36 2.97
N HIS A 78 -10.92 -17.98 4.05
CA HIS A 78 -11.75 -18.62 5.07
C HIS A 78 -11.67 -17.90 6.42
N GLY A 79 -11.63 -16.57 6.45
CA GLY A 79 -11.73 -15.82 7.70
C GLY A 79 -10.42 -15.38 8.34
N ALA A 80 -9.25 -15.83 7.84
CA ALA A 80 -7.99 -15.41 8.46
C ALA A 80 -7.77 -13.91 8.29
N ARG A 81 -7.49 -13.24 9.42
CA ARG A 81 -7.22 -11.80 9.48
C ARG A 81 -8.38 -10.94 8.94
N GLN A 82 -9.62 -11.45 8.93
CA GLN A 82 -10.77 -10.62 8.59
C GLN A 82 -11.13 -9.66 9.73
N CYS A 83 -11.80 -8.57 9.35
CA CYS A 83 -12.41 -7.63 10.27
C CYS A 83 -13.46 -8.35 11.13
N THR A 84 -13.48 -8.06 12.43
CA THR A 84 -14.47 -8.61 13.38
C THR A 84 -15.76 -7.82 13.44
N VAL A 85 -15.87 -6.70 12.72
CA VAL A 85 -17.13 -5.95 12.63
C VAL A 85 -18.10 -6.78 11.82
N GLU A 86 -19.31 -6.94 12.33
CA GLU A 86 -20.38 -7.72 11.72
C GLU A 86 -20.61 -7.33 10.25
N GLY A 87 -20.82 -8.33 9.40
CA GLY A 87 -20.99 -8.14 7.95
C GLY A 87 -19.76 -7.64 7.19
N CYS A 88 -18.58 -7.56 7.81
CA CYS A 88 -17.36 -7.06 7.16
C CYS A 88 -16.39 -8.17 6.73
N SER A 89 -16.35 -8.48 5.43
CA SER A 89 -15.39 -9.44 4.85
C SER A 89 -14.01 -8.87 4.54
N ARG A 90 -13.73 -7.60 4.89
CA ARG A 90 -12.46 -6.94 4.55
C ARG A 90 -11.32 -7.42 5.45
N MET A 91 -10.12 -7.43 4.87
CA MET A 91 -8.90 -7.73 5.61
C MET A 91 -8.62 -6.67 6.68
N ALA A 92 -8.34 -7.13 7.88
CA ALA A 92 -7.96 -6.31 9.01
C ALA A 92 -6.53 -5.76 8.84
N CYS A 93 -6.37 -4.48 9.18
CA CYS A 93 -5.08 -3.81 9.20
C CYS A 93 -4.62 -3.42 10.61
N MET A 94 -5.48 -3.60 11.63
CA MET A 94 -5.16 -3.37 13.04
C MET A 94 -6.06 -4.21 13.95
N THR A 95 -5.79 -4.14 15.26
CA THR A 95 -6.63 -4.71 16.31
C THR A 95 -7.02 -3.60 17.28
N ALA A 96 -8.33 -3.37 17.46
CA ALA A 96 -8.87 -2.55 18.53
C ALA A 96 -8.71 -3.31 19.84
N ARG A 97 -8.02 -2.69 20.81
CA ARG A 97 -7.76 -3.29 22.14
C ARG A 97 -8.87 -3.04 23.15
N LYS A 98 -9.69 -2.03 22.89
CA LYS A 98 -10.85 -1.63 23.69
C LYS A 98 -12.07 -1.64 22.79
N GLU A 99 -13.24 -1.74 23.41
CA GLU A 99 -14.51 -1.52 22.74
C GLU A 99 -14.55 -0.11 22.15
N ASP A 100 -15.10 0.00 20.95
CA ASP A 100 -15.31 1.25 20.24
C ASP A 100 -16.73 1.26 19.66
N GLU A 101 -17.12 2.34 18.98
CA GLU A 101 -18.43 2.49 18.33
C GLU A 101 -18.75 1.37 17.30
N LEU A 102 -17.77 0.54 16.94
CA LEU A 102 -17.90 -0.55 15.99
C LEU A 102 -18.00 -1.92 16.70
N GLY A 103 -18.16 -1.92 18.02
CA GLY A 103 -18.39 -3.08 18.87
C GLY A 103 -17.17 -3.53 19.68
N PRO A 104 -17.12 -4.79 20.15
CA PRO A 104 -16.12 -5.27 21.10
C PRO A 104 -14.69 -5.23 20.53
N PRO A 105 -13.66 -5.34 21.38
CA PRO A 105 -12.27 -5.44 20.96
C PRO A 105 -12.08 -6.50 19.86
N GLY A 106 -11.30 -6.19 18.84
CA GLY A 106 -11.17 -7.10 17.72
C GLY A 106 -10.43 -6.52 16.52
N ARG A 107 -10.32 -7.32 15.47
CA ARG A 107 -9.57 -6.94 14.27
C ARG A 107 -10.38 -5.94 13.43
N ARG A 108 -9.76 -4.83 13.03
CA ARG A 108 -10.41 -3.78 12.24
C ARG A 108 -9.78 -3.64 10.86
N CYS A 109 -10.61 -3.64 9.81
CA CYS A 109 -10.18 -3.26 8.47
C CYS A 109 -10.00 -1.75 8.35
N GLN A 110 -9.48 -1.26 7.22
CA GLN A 110 -9.24 0.17 7.03
C GLN A 110 -10.52 1.04 7.14
N ARG A 111 -11.68 0.50 6.78
CA ARG A 111 -12.96 1.23 6.92
C ARG A 111 -13.41 1.31 8.38
N HIS A 112 -13.05 0.32 9.17
CA HIS A 112 -13.47 0.15 10.56
C HIS A 112 -12.34 0.45 11.54
N SER A 113 -11.23 0.97 11.05
CA SER A 113 -10.16 1.49 11.87
C SER A 113 -10.40 2.97 12.05
N ASN A 114 -10.92 3.37 13.21
CA ASN A 114 -10.84 4.75 13.69
C ASN A 114 -9.41 5.11 14.11
N ALA A 115 -8.40 4.28 13.79
CA ALA A 115 -7.00 4.61 14.02
C ALA A 115 -6.65 5.92 13.33
N ALA A 116 -6.50 6.94 14.17
CA ALA A 116 -5.92 8.23 13.86
C ALA A 116 -4.72 8.02 12.94
N GLY A 117 -4.90 8.33 11.66
CA GLY A 117 -3.85 8.09 10.67
C GLY A 117 -4.28 7.45 9.34
N ARG A 118 -5.38 6.70 9.31
CA ARG A 118 -5.74 5.88 8.13
C ARG A 118 -6.94 6.37 7.33
N ILE A 119 -7.71 7.30 7.89
CA ILE A 119 -8.84 7.97 7.24
C ILE A 119 -8.63 9.48 7.26
N CYS A 120 -9.39 10.18 6.43
CA CYS A 120 -9.48 11.62 6.46
C CYS A 120 -10.00 12.06 7.84
N ASN A 121 -9.40 13.08 8.44
CA ASN A 121 -9.77 13.63 9.74
C ASN A 121 -11.02 14.52 9.69
N VAL A 122 -11.54 14.83 8.51
CA VAL A 122 -12.79 15.57 8.34
C VAL A 122 -13.94 14.66 8.79
N PRO A 123 -14.79 15.10 9.73
CA PRO A 123 -15.90 14.30 10.26
C PRO A 123 -16.74 13.66 9.15
N GLY A 124 -17.09 12.39 9.32
CA GLY A 124 -17.85 11.61 8.34
C GLY A 124 -17.07 11.17 7.09
N CYS A 125 -15.82 11.61 6.89
CA CYS A 125 -15.06 11.26 5.70
C CYS A 125 -14.29 9.94 5.84
N LYS A 126 -14.77 8.89 5.16
CA LYS A 126 -14.14 7.55 5.14
C LYS A 126 -13.06 7.39 4.07
N ARG A 127 -12.63 8.48 3.40
CA ARG A 127 -11.63 8.43 2.33
C ARG A 127 -10.21 8.30 2.90
N GLN A 128 -9.33 7.62 2.16
CA GLN A 128 -7.93 7.54 2.53
C GLN A 128 -7.27 8.93 2.46
N PRO A 129 -6.50 9.32 3.49
CA PRO A 129 -5.77 10.56 3.46
C PRO A 129 -4.60 10.46 2.48
N LYS A 130 -4.25 11.58 1.86
CA LYS A 130 -3.06 11.71 1.02
C LYS A 130 -1.95 12.48 1.72
N VAL A 131 -2.29 13.44 2.56
CA VAL A 131 -1.32 14.27 3.28
C VAL A 131 -1.84 14.65 4.67
N LEU A 132 -0.92 15.00 5.56
CA LEU A 132 -1.16 15.65 6.84
C LEU A 132 -1.21 17.18 6.66
N GLN A 133 -2.39 17.78 6.85
CA GLN A 133 -2.56 19.22 6.95
C GLN A 133 -2.14 19.67 8.37
N ARG A 134 -1.26 20.68 8.45
CA ARG A 134 -0.69 21.12 9.74
C ARG A 134 -1.54 22.16 10.47
N GLN A 135 -2.45 22.80 9.75
CA GLN A 135 -3.29 23.88 10.26
C GLN A 135 -4.75 23.58 9.98
N ASP A 136 -5.61 24.18 10.80
CA ASP A 136 -7.06 24.19 10.61
C ASP A 136 -7.39 25.03 9.36
N ASP A 137 -8.46 24.68 8.66
CA ASP A 137 -8.92 25.40 7.48
C ASP A 137 -10.45 25.29 7.34
N GLU A 138 -11.02 25.94 6.33
CA GLU A 138 -12.46 25.93 6.03
C GLU A 138 -13.06 24.53 5.88
N THR A 139 -12.23 23.51 5.61
CA THR A 139 -12.66 22.13 5.43
C THR A 139 -12.66 21.33 6.73
N GLY A 140 -12.09 21.86 7.83
CA GLY A 140 -12.07 21.21 9.13
C GLY A 140 -10.75 21.39 9.91
N PRO A 141 -10.53 20.61 10.98
CA PRO A 141 -9.35 20.73 11.84
C PRO A 141 -8.08 20.20 11.16
N ALA A 142 -6.91 20.59 11.69
CA ALA A 142 -5.60 20.07 11.32
C ALA A 142 -5.57 18.55 11.45
N GLY A 143 -4.82 17.91 10.56
CA GLY A 143 -4.70 16.46 10.50
C GLY A 143 -4.76 15.91 9.08
N ARG A 144 -4.94 14.59 8.97
CA ARG A 144 -4.76 13.89 7.69
C ARG A 144 -5.95 14.06 6.77
N ARG A 145 -5.74 14.60 5.57
CA ARG A 145 -6.82 14.91 4.62
C ARG A 145 -6.77 14.09 3.34
N CYS A 146 -7.93 13.73 2.81
CA CYS A 146 -8.07 13.12 1.48
C CYS A 146 -8.03 14.21 0.38
N VAL A 147 -7.93 13.83 -0.90
CA VAL A 147 -7.83 14.80 -2.01
C VAL A 147 -8.99 15.80 -2.04
N VAL A 148 -10.20 15.33 -1.76
CA VAL A 148 -11.41 16.17 -1.74
C VAL A 148 -11.35 17.20 -0.62
N HIS A 149 -10.66 16.89 0.48
CA HIS A 149 -10.54 17.77 1.63
C HIS A 149 -9.15 18.44 1.69
N GLY A 150 -8.52 18.76 0.56
CA GLY A 150 -7.23 19.48 0.55
C GLY A 150 -5.98 18.60 0.74
N GLY A 151 -6.14 17.28 0.77
CA GLY A 151 -5.05 16.31 0.91
C GLY A 151 -4.02 16.28 -0.23
N ALA A 152 -4.25 16.99 -1.33
CA ALA A 152 -3.28 17.12 -2.43
C ALA A 152 -3.36 18.47 -3.18
N LEU A 153 -4.09 19.44 -2.62
CA LEU A 153 -4.34 20.72 -3.27
C LEU A 153 -3.35 21.79 -2.81
N CYS A 154 -3.25 22.86 -3.59
CA CYS A 154 -2.57 24.08 -3.21
C CYS A 154 -3.22 24.66 -1.94
N CYS A 155 -2.42 25.13 -0.99
CA CYS A 155 -2.92 25.75 0.25
C CYS A 155 -3.27 27.24 0.10
N VAL A 156 -3.16 27.80 -1.11
CA VAL A 156 -3.63 29.18 -1.36
C VAL A 156 -5.14 29.17 -1.37
N VAL A 157 -5.74 30.13 -0.66
CA VAL A 157 -7.19 30.28 -0.52
C VAL A 157 -7.86 30.24 -1.89
N LYS A 158 -8.94 29.46 -2.01
CA LYS A 158 -9.72 29.22 -3.25
C LYS A 158 -8.95 28.56 -4.41
N CYS A 159 -7.70 28.14 -4.23
CA CYS A 159 -6.96 27.42 -5.26
C CYS A 159 -7.29 25.91 -5.25
N ARG A 160 -7.90 25.42 -6.33
CA ARG A 160 -8.25 24.00 -6.50
C ARG A 160 -7.19 23.20 -7.26
N ASN A 161 -6.05 23.81 -7.57
CA ASN A 161 -4.98 23.15 -8.30
C ASN A 161 -4.26 22.13 -7.41
N LYS A 162 -3.87 21.00 -8.01
CA LYS A 162 -3.02 20.01 -7.33
C LYS A 162 -1.67 20.65 -7.01
N ALA A 163 -1.20 20.46 -5.78
CA ALA A 163 0.12 20.90 -5.37
C ALA A 163 1.24 20.10 -6.05
N TRP A 164 2.32 20.78 -6.37
CA TRP A 164 3.55 20.29 -6.98
C TRP A 164 4.74 20.77 -6.15
N GLY A 165 4.80 20.36 -4.88
CA GLY A 165 5.85 20.78 -3.96
C GLY A 165 5.30 21.53 -2.75
N ALA A 166 6.23 21.94 -1.89
CA ALA A 166 5.93 22.66 -0.67
C ALA A 166 6.96 23.76 -0.47
N ILE A 167 6.48 24.96 -0.15
CA ILE A 167 7.29 26.09 0.29
C ILE A 167 7.40 26.02 1.81
N ARG A 168 8.61 26.22 2.33
CA ARG A 168 8.93 26.08 3.76
C ARG A 168 8.89 27.40 4.53
N THR A 169 8.92 28.51 3.83
CA THR A 169 8.91 29.88 4.37
C THR A 169 7.70 30.64 3.83
N GLN A 170 7.29 31.71 4.49
CA GLN A 170 6.21 32.56 3.98
C GLN A 170 6.66 33.19 2.65
N ASP A 171 5.75 33.25 1.68
CA ASP A 171 5.96 33.87 0.37
C ASP A 171 4.79 34.80 0.01
N GLU A 172 4.83 35.41 -1.18
CA GLU A 172 3.76 36.27 -1.70
C GLU A 172 2.38 35.59 -1.79
N HIS A 173 2.33 34.27 -1.70
CA HIS A 173 1.09 33.47 -1.72
C HIS A 173 0.65 33.03 -0.33
N GLY A 174 1.29 33.55 0.73
CA GLY A 174 0.91 33.40 2.13
C GLY A 174 1.81 32.45 2.92
N GLU A 175 1.23 31.84 3.97
CA GLU A 175 1.96 30.97 4.89
C GLU A 175 2.61 29.75 4.22
N PRO A 176 3.69 29.19 4.81
CA PRO A 176 4.34 27.97 4.33
C PRO A 176 3.34 26.85 4.08
N GLY A 177 3.51 26.14 2.97
CA GLY A 177 2.61 25.06 2.64
C GLY A 177 2.78 24.53 1.23
N ARG A 178 1.84 23.68 0.84
CA ARG A 178 1.87 23.01 -0.46
C ARG A 178 1.38 23.94 -1.55
N ARG A 179 2.18 24.10 -2.60
CA ARG A 179 1.90 25.05 -3.67
C ARG A 179 1.73 24.34 -5.01
N CYS A 180 0.83 24.84 -5.86
CA CYS A 180 0.78 24.45 -7.26
C CYS A 180 1.82 25.25 -8.06
N TRP A 181 2.04 24.86 -9.32
CA TRP A 181 3.00 25.52 -10.22
C TRP A 181 2.71 27.01 -10.49
N LEU A 182 1.49 27.49 -10.18
CA LEU A 182 1.13 28.92 -10.30
C LEU A 182 1.42 29.73 -9.04
N HIS A 183 1.54 29.07 -7.89
CA HIS A 183 1.66 29.73 -6.58
C HIS A 183 2.99 29.40 -5.91
N GLY A 184 4.09 29.38 -6.66
CA GLY A 184 5.43 29.08 -6.12
C GLY A 184 5.78 27.59 -6.01
N GLY A 185 4.90 26.68 -6.42
CA GLY A 185 5.23 25.26 -6.54
C GLY A 185 6.15 24.96 -7.72
N VAL A 186 6.64 23.73 -7.81
CA VAL A 186 7.49 23.25 -8.90
C VAL A 186 6.77 23.43 -10.24
N ALA A 187 7.39 24.18 -11.14
CA ALA A 187 6.97 24.39 -12.52
C ALA A 187 7.85 23.57 -13.48
N CYS A 188 7.64 23.73 -14.79
CA CYS A 188 8.48 23.08 -15.79
C CYS A 188 9.93 23.59 -15.72
N SER A 189 10.91 22.71 -15.59
CA SER A 189 12.34 23.02 -15.56
C SER A 189 12.94 23.35 -16.94
N SER A 190 12.09 23.60 -17.94
CA SER A 190 12.57 24.10 -19.23
C SER A 190 12.73 25.60 -19.09
N THR A 191 13.77 26.15 -19.72
CA THR A 191 13.98 27.60 -19.84
C THR A 191 12.68 28.30 -20.22
N ASP A 192 12.34 29.32 -19.44
CA ASP A 192 11.17 30.20 -19.59
C ASP A 192 9.79 29.50 -19.60
N CYS A 193 9.70 28.27 -19.08
CA CYS A 193 8.45 27.53 -19.08
C CYS A 193 7.77 27.50 -17.70
N ARG A 194 6.68 28.27 -17.55
CA ARG A 194 5.84 28.24 -16.33
C ARG A 194 4.63 27.30 -16.41
N ARG A 195 4.64 26.36 -17.36
CA ARG A 195 3.51 25.44 -17.57
C ARG A 195 3.47 24.35 -16.49
N LYS A 196 2.24 23.85 -16.24
CA LYS A 196 1.96 22.73 -15.35
C LYS A 196 2.86 21.53 -15.69
N PRO A 197 3.70 21.05 -14.76
CA PRO A 197 4.45 19.83 -14.98
C PRO A 197 3.52 18.62 -14.98
N VAL A 198 3.88 17.61 -15.77
CA VAL A 198 3.14 16.35 -15.90
C VAL A 198 3.98 15.15 -15.46
N ARG A 199 5.32 15.24 -15.54
CA ARG A 199 6.24 14.17 -15.13
C ARG A 199 7.60 14.72 -14.71
N ILE A 200 8.40 13.90 -14.04
CA ILE A 200 9.82 14.16 -13.80
C ILE A 200 10.64 13.47 -14.88
N VAL A 201 11.55 14.20 -15.52
CA VAL A 201 12.58 13.69 -16.41
C VAL A 201 13.85 13.44 -15.58
N ALA A 202 14.35 12.21 -15.59
CA ALA A 202 15.48 11.80 -14.74
C ALA A 202 16.86 12.16 -15.31
N SER A 203 16.97 12.36 -16.63
CA SER A 203 18.22 12.64 -17.35
C SER A 203 18.05 13.88 -18.23
N ALA A 204 19.12 14.65 -18.45
CA ALA A 204 19.05 15.79 -19.35
C ALA A 204 18.57 15.36 -20.76
N ASP A 205 17.80 16.22 -21.39
CA ASP A 205 17.32 16.04 -22.77
C ASP A 205 17.37 17.36 -23.54
N LYS A 206 16.85 17.37 -24.77
CA LYS A 206 16.82 18.57 -25.63
C LYS A 206 16.08 19.77 -25.03
N PHE A 207 15.31 19.58 -23.96
CA PHE A 207 14.61 20.65 -23.26
C PHE A 207 15.39 21.15 -22.04
N GLY A 208 16.55 20.58 -21.71
CA GLY A 208 17.46 21.03 -20.64
C GLY A 208 17.73 19.96 -19.56
N PRO A 209 18.07 20.36 -18.32
CA PRO A 209 18.49 19.45 -17.26
C PRO A 209 17.36 18.54 -16.75
N PRO A 210 17.68 17.48 -15.96
CA PRO A 210 16.69 16.69 -15.24
C PRO A 210 15.76 17.57 -14.41
N GLY A 211 14.49 17.20 -14.32
CA GLY A 211 13.51 17.96 -13.55
C GLY A 211 12.07 17.76 -13.99
N ALA A 212 11.17 18.51 -13.38
CA ALA A 212 9.75 18.46 -13.69
C ALA A 212 9.47 19.06 -15.07
N ARG A 213 8.78 18.35 -15.97
CA ARG A 213 8.48 18.82 -17.32
C ARG A 213 6.99 18.88 -17.59
N CYS A 214 6.55 19.90 -18.31
CA CYS A 214 5.18 20.00 -18.82
C CYS A 214 4.99 19.11 -20.06
N GLY A 215 3.74 18.85 -20.46
CA GLY A 215 3.43 17.99 -21.60
C GLY A 215 4.08 18.39 -22.94
N GLY A 216 4.46 19.66 -23.10
CA GLY A 216 5.19 20.16 -24.27
C GLY A 216 6.69 19.81 -24.25
N HIS A 217 7.30 19.81 -23.06
CA HIS A 217 8.73 19.57 -22.85
C HIS A 217 9.02 18.17 -22.30
N SER A 218 8.02 17.29 -22.38
CA SER A 218 8.09 15.94 -21.85
C SER A 218 7.78 14.89 -22.91
N ARG A 219 7.64 15.28 -24.19
CA ARG A 219 7.54 14.33 -25.29
C ARG A 219 8.94 13.85 -25.63
N SER A 220 9.32 12.71 -25.07
CA SER A 220 10.27 11.84 -25.74
C SER A 220 9.68 11.53 -27.11
N VAL A 221 10.48 11.70 -28.16
CA VAL A 221 10.15 11.23 -29.51
C VAL A 221 10.24 9.70 -29.45
N GLY A 222 9.24 9.06 -28.83
CA GLY A 222 9.05 7.62 -28.84
C GLY A 222 7.90 7.29 -29.79
N PRO A 223 7.94 6.14 -30.48
CA PRO A 223 6.90 5.78 -31.45
C PRO A 223 5.54 5.77 -30.74
N LYS A 224 4.57 6.50 -31.31
CA LYS A 224 3.20 6.53 -30.82
C LYS A 224 2.69 5.09 -30.81
N ARG A 225 2.20 4.61 -29.66
CA ARG A 225 1.42 3.36 -29.63
C ARG A 225 0.24 3.54 -30.59
N PRO A 226 0.00 2.60 -31.51
CA PRO A 226 -1.14 2.69 -32.41
C PRO A 226 -2.44 2.74 -31.58
N PRO A 227 -3.45 3.48 -32.05
CA PRO A 227 -4.73 3.54 -31.38
C PRO A 227 -5.32 2.14 -31.24
N LYS A 228 -5.83 1.80 -30.05
CA LYS A 228 -6.56 0.55 -29.84
C LYS A 228 -7.84 0.61 -30.67
N GLU A 229 -7.95 -0.25 -31.67
CA GLU A 229 -9.20 -0.49 -32.39
C GLU A 229 -10.31 -0.77 -31.39
N ARG A 230 -11.38 0.02 -31.47
CA ARG A 230 -12.62 -0.27 -30.75
C ARG A 230 -13.24 -1.47 -31.43
N ARG A 231 -13.26 -2.62 -30.73
CA ARG A 231 -14.11 -3.74 -31.14
C ARG A 231 -15.56 -3.29 -30.96
N PHE A 232 -16.23 -3.02 -32.07
CA PHE A 232 -17.68 -3.12 -32.13
C PHE A 232 -17.98 -4.63 -32.14
N GLY A 233 -18.56 -5.11 -31.05
CA GLY A 233 -19.14 -6.46 -31.00
C GLY A 233 -20.50 -6.46 -31.71
N PRO A 234 -20.95 -7.64 -32.17
CA PRO A 234 -22.19 -7.81 -32.94
C PRO A 234 -23.44 -7.42 -32.15
#